data_AF-A0A7C4EGT0-F1
#
_entry.id   AF-A0A7C4EGT0-F1
#
_cell.length_a   1.000
_cell.length_b   1.000
_cell.length_c   1.000
_cell.angle_alpha   90.00
_cell.angle_beta   90.00
_cell.angle_gamma   90.00
#
_symmetry.space_group_name_H-M   'P 1'
#
loop_
_entity.id
_entity.type
_entity.pdbx_description
1 polymer ?
#
loop_
_entity_poly.entity_id
_entity_poly.type
_entity_poly.pdbx_seq_one_letter_code
_entity_poly.pdbx_strand_id
1 'polypeptide(L)'
;GAVYLDGGYESARQLILRLFREKIDSVLAAGEFYDFKTELQEKTQLLYATIPEYRTVKQEGEEHNKTFTVEVFINGRKLGTGFGKSKKKAETNAAKKALGELRSAAGEALI
;
A
#
# COMPACT_ATOMS: atom_id res chain seq x y z
N GLY A 1 -25.88 -15.25 -11.19
CA GLY A 1 -25.79 -16.58 -10.56
C GLY A 1 -24.76 -16.49 -9.46
N ALA A 2 -25.10 -16.70 -8.19
CA ALA A 2 -25.22 -18.04 -7.58
C ALA A 2 -23.93 -18.82 -7.90
N VAL A 3 -22.79 -18.49 -7.29
CA VAL A 3 -22.37 -18.91 -5.94
C VAL A 3 -21.52 -17.80 -5.30
N TYR A 4 -22.14 -16.92 -4.50
CA TYR A 4 -21.46 -15.84 -3.76
C TYR A 4 -21.67 -15.97 -2.24
N LEU A 5 -22.16 -17.12 -1.76
CA LEU A 5 -22.84 -17.19 -0.47
C LEU A 5 -22.36 -18.26 0.53
N ASP A 6 -21.26 -19.01 0.33
CA ASP A 6 -21.00 -20.14 1.25
C ASP A 6 -19.54 -20.59 1.47
N GLY A 7 -18.53 -19.70 1.39
CA GLY A 7 -17.12 -20.17 1.47
C GLY A 7 -16.09 -19.30 2.17
N GLY A 8 -16.44 -18.11 2.66
CA GLY A 8 -15.52 -17.25 3.41
C GLY A 8 -14.39 -16.63 2.55
N TYR A 9 -14.13 -15.35 2.80
CA TYR A 9 -13.05 -14.56 2.19
C TYR A 9 -11.66 -15.24 2.25
N GLU A 10 -11.43 -16.09 3.26
CA GLU A 10 -10.15 -16.77 3.50
C GLU A 10 -9.80 -17.86 2.47
N SER A 11 -10.79 -18.61 1.97
CA SER A 11 -10.52 -19.71 1.02
C SER A 11 -10.15 -19.20 -0.38
N ALA A 12 -10.81 -18.12 -0.83
CA ALA A 12 -10.45 -17.45 -2.07
C ALA A 12 -9.07 -16.78 -1.96
N ARG A 13 -8.78 -16.17 -0.80
CA ARG A 13 -7.48 -15.55 -0.51
C ARG A 13 -6.33 -16.57 -0.53
N GLN A 14 -6.48 -17.73 0.10
CA GLN A 14 -5.42 -18.76 0.10
C GLN A 14 -5.14 -19.34 -1.29
N LEU A 15 -6.18 -19.55 -2.09
CA LEU A 15 -6.03 -20.10 -3.45
C LEU A 15 -5.30 -19.10 -4.36
N ILE A 16 -5.69 -17.82 -4.31
CA ILE A 16 -5.04 -16.74 -5.07
C ILE A 16 -3.59 -16.58 -4.60
N LEU A 17 -3.34 -16.54 -3.29
CA LEU A 17 -1.98 -16.43 -2.75
C LEU A 17 -1.09 -17.60 -3.14
N ARG A 18 -1.61 -18.83 -3.28
CA ARG A 18 -0.81 -20.00 -3.65
C ARG A 18 -0.48 -20.03 -5.15
N LEU A 19 -1.44 -19.67 -6.00
CA LEU A 19 -1.27 -19.67 -7.46
C LEU A 19 -0.42 -18.49 -7.96
N PHE A 20 -0.47 -17.35 -7.25
CA PHE A 20 0.25 -16.15 -7.67
C PHE A 20 1.57 -15.92 -6.93
N ARG A 21 1.93 -16.72 -5.91
CA ARG A 21 3.16 -16.53 -5.12
C ARG A 21 4.42 -16.41 -5.98
N GLU A 22 4.67 -17.35 -6.88
CA GLU A 22 5.88 -17.34 -7.71
C GLU A 22 5.91 -16.18 -8.72
N LYS A 23 4.73 -15.78 -9.23
CA LYS A 23 4.60 -14.63 -10.12
C LYS A 23 4.75 -13.31 -9.36
N ILE A 24 4.26 -13.27 -8.12
CA ILE A 24 4.44 -12.16 -7.19
C ILE A 24 5.92 -12.02 -6.82
N ASP A 25 6.63 -13.10 -6.51
CA ASP A 25 8.06 -13.06 -6.18
C ASP A 25 8.92 -12.59 -7.37
N SER A 26 8.60 -13.03 -8.58
CA SER A 26 9.22 -12.55 -9.82
C SER A 26 8.98 -11.06 -10.08
N VAL A 27 7.77 -10.57 -9.85
CA VAL A 27 7.41 -9.15 -10.05
C VAL A 27 7.91 -8.27 -8.89
N LEU A 28 7.97 -8.79 -7.67
CA LEU A 28 8.60 -8.14 -6.52
C LEU A 28 10.10 -7.95 -6.73
N ALA A 29 10.78 -8.93 -7.36
CA ALA A 29 12.18 -8.82 -7.76
C ALA A 29 12.39 -7.75 -8.85
N ALA A 30 11.41 -7.54 -9.74
CA ALA A 30 11.42 -6.47 -10.76
C ALA A 30 11.02 -5.09 -10.22
N GLY A 31 10.35 -5.01 -9.05
CA GLY A 31 10.11 -3.78 -8.29
C GLY A 31 9.21 -2.72 -8.95
N GLU A 32 8.60 -2.99 -10.11
CA GLU A 32 7.93 -1.96 -10.92
C GLU A 32 6.40 -1.98 -10.94
N PHE A 33 5.73 -3.05 -10.50
CA PHE A 33 4.27 -3.17 -10.72
C PHE A 33 3.46 -3.61 -9.50
N TYR A 34 3.85 -3.19 -8.30
CA TYR A 34 2.98 -3.35 -7.14
C TYR A 34 2.19 -2.06 -6.90
N ASP A 35 0.88 -2.12 -7.12
CA ASP A 35 -0.07 -1.02 -6.92
C ASP A 35 -0.34 -0.79 -5.42
N PHE A 36 0.71 -0.38 -4.70
CA PHE A 36 0.64 -0.07 -3.26
C PHE A 36 -0.41 1.00 -2.95
N LYS A 37 -0.71 1.90 -3.90
CA LYS A 37 -1.75 2.93 -3.74
C LYS A 37 -3.14 2.31 -3.69
N THR A 38 -3.43 1.39 -4.61
CA THR A 38 -4.71 0.68 -4.70
C THR A 38 -4.91 -0.21 -3.48
N GLU A 39 -3.90 -1.00 -3.11
CA GLU A 39 -3.97 -1.85 -1.90
C GLU A 39 -4.20 -1.01 -0.63
N LEU A 40 -3.51 0.14 -0.51
CA LEU A 40 -3.70 1.03 0.63
C LEU A 40 -5.13 1.60 0.67
N GLN A 41 -5.66 2.01 -0.49
CA GLN A 41 -7.01 2.54 -0.58
C GLN A 41 -8.06 1.50 -0.17
N GLU A 42 -7.96 0.27 -0.64
CA GLU A 42 -8.87 -0.81 -0.25
C GLU A 42 -8.79 -1.10 1.25
N LYS A 43 -7.57 -1.21 1.80
CA LYS A 43 -7.37 -1.48 3.23
C LYS A 43 -7.90 -0.36 4.12
N THR A 44 -7.64 0.89 3.77
CA THR A 44 -8.07 2.06 4.55
C THR A 44 -9.58 2.28 4.46
N GLN A 45 -10.17 2.01 3.30
CA GLN A 45 -11.61 2.02 3.13
C GLN A 45 -12.28 0.91 3.96
N LEU A 46 -11.71 -0.29 4.01
CA LEU A 46 -12.24 -1.40 4.81
C LEU A 46 -12.07 -1.20 6.32
N LEU A 47 -10.92 -0.69 6.77
CA LEU A 47 -10.59 -0.57 8.20
C LEU A 47 -11.12 0.71 8.84
N TYR A 48 -11.11 1.81 8.09
CA TYR A 48 -11.38 3.16 8.63
C TYR A 48 -12.47 3.91 7.87
N ALA A 49 -13.08 3.31 6.83
CA ALA A 49 -14.07 3.96 5.96
C ALA A 49 -13.59 5.30 5.37
N THR A 50 -12.27 5.46 5.22
CA THR A 50 -11.64 6.69 4.69
C THR A 50 -10.65 6.35 3.60
N ILE A 51 -10.45 7.31 2.70
CA ILE A 51 -9.39 7.26 1.70
C ILE A 51 -8.07 7.82 2.25
N PRO A 52 -6.91 7.34 1.76
CA PRO A 52 -5.61 7.85 2.17
C PRO A 52 -5.29 9.17 1.46
N GLU A 53 -4.84 10.16 2.22
CA GLU A 53 -4.42 11.46 1.72
C GLU A 53 -2.89 11.51 1.52
N TYR A 54 -2.43 11.90 0.33
CA TYR A 54 -1.01 12.07 0.05
C TYR A 54 -0.63 13.54 0.03
N ARG A 55 0.40 13.93 0.80
CA ARG A 55 0.90 15.30 0.87
C ARG A 55 2.39 15.32 0.54
N THR A 56 2.76 16.10 -0.47
CA THR A 56 4.18 16.33 -0.75
C THR A 56 4.69 17.38 0.21
N VAL A 57 5.57 16.99 1.13
CA VAL A 57 6.07 17.87 2.20
C VAL A 57 7.42 18.48 1.87
N LYS A 58 8.17 17.88 0.94
CA LYS A 58 9.52 18.35 0.58
C LYS A 58 9.86 18.04 -0.87
N GLN A 59 10.57 18.96 -1.52
CA GLN A 59 11.15 18.78 -2.84
C GLN A 59 12.52 19.44 -2.87
N GLU A 60 13.58 18.67 -2.95
CA GLU A 60 14.96 19.16 -2.79
C GLU A 60 15.90 18.51 -3.79
N GLY A 61 16.98 19.20 -4.15
CA GLY A 61 18.00 18.72 -5.08
C GLY A 61 17.95 19.41 -6.43
N GLU A 62 19.03 19.25 -7.18
CA GLU A 62 19.21 19.81 -8.52
C GLU A 62 18.19 19.22 -9.50
N GLU A 63 17.95 19.90 -10.62
CA GLU A 63 16.86 19.58 -11.55
C GLU A 63 16.89 18.13 -12.05
N HIS A 64 18.09 17.56 -12.19
CA HIS A 64 18.36 16.18 -12.62
C HIS A 64 18.51 15.18 -11.46
N ASN A 65 18.48 15.64 -10.21
CA ASN A 65 18.64 14.79 -9.01
C ASN A 65 17.62 15.11 -7.90
N LYS A 66 16.46 15.65 -8.29
CA LYS A 66 15.43 16.07 -7.35
C LYS A 66 14.87 14.88 -6.56
N THR A 67 14.73 15.07 -5.27
CA THR A 67 14.16 14.11 -4.33
C THR A 67 12.87 14.69 -3.78
N PHE A 68 11.79 13.94 -3.95
CA PHE A 68 10.47 14.25 -3.46
C PHE A 68 10.22 13.47 -2.18
N THR A 69 9.71 14.16 -1.16
CA THR A 69 9.24 13.55 0.08
C THR A 69 7.73 13.69 0.13
N VAL A 70 7.05 12.56 0.25
CA VAL A 70 5.60 12.46 0.33
C VAL A 70 5.23 11.76 1.62
N GLU A 71 4.25 12.30 2.33
CA GLU A 71 3.65 11.70 3.51
C GLU A 71 2.23 11.25 3.18
N VAL A 72 1.82 10.12 3.74
CA VAL A 72 0.45 9.60 3.63
C VAL A 72 -0.24 9.68 4.98
N PHE A 73 -1.46 10.22 4.95
CA PHE A 73 -2.30 10.44 6.10
C PHE A 73 -3.58 9.62 5.96
N ILE A 74 -4.01 9.00 7.05
CA ILE A 74 -5.27 8.25 7.13
C ILE A 74 -5.97 8.75 8.38
N ASN A 75 -7.21 9.24 8.23
CA ASN A 75 -7.98 9.83 9.32
C ASN A 75 -7.20 10.93 10.08
N GLY A 76 -6.51 11.81 9.35
CA GLY A 76 -5.66 12.87 9.90
C GLY A 76 -4.36 12.41 10.56
N ARG A 77 -4.09 11.11 10.68
CA ARG A 77 -2.85 10.57 11.26
C ARG A 77 -1.86 10.19 10.17
N LYS A 78 -0.60 10.60 10.33
CA LYS A 78 0.48 10.19 9.42
C LYS A 78 0.78 8.71 9.61
N LEU A 79 0.61 7.92 8.55
CA LEU A 79 0.88 6.47 8.56
C LEU A 79 2.14 6.11 7.76
N GLY A 80 2.68 6.99 6.94
CA GLY A 80 3.89 6.67 6.20
C GLY A 80 4.54 7.88 5.55
N THR A 81 5.85 7.76 5.35
CA THR A 81 6.65 8.76 4.63
C THR A 81 7.50 8.06 3.58
N GLY A 82 7.32 8.44 2.32
CA GLY A 82 8.02 7.92 1.16
C GLY A 82 8.91 8.97 0.49
N PHE A 83 10.00 8.48 -0.09
CA PHE A 83 10.98 9.29 -0.81
C PHE A 83 11.12 8.76 -2.22
N GLY A 84 11.39 9.64 -3.20
CA GLY A 84 11.61 9.19 -4.57
C GLY A 84 12.15 10.27 -5.48
N LYS A 85 12.73 9.86 -6.62
CA LYS A 85 13.21 10.78 -7.67
C LYS A 85 12.08 11.44 -8.47
N SER A 86 10.85 10.98 -8.27
CA SER A 86 9.64 11.58 -8.82
C SER A 86 8.54 11.56 -7.76
N LYS A 87 7.53 12.44 -7.92
CA LYS A 87 6.33 12.45 -7.07
C LYS A 87 5.69 11.05 -7.01
N LYS A 88 5.47 10.42 -8.17
CA LYS A 88 4.89 9.07 -8.27
C LYS A 88 5.66 8.05 -7.44
N LYS A 89 7.00 8.00 -7.57
CA LYS A 89 7.83 7.05 -6.82
C LYS A 89 7.78 7.33 -5.31
N ALA A 90 7.79 8.60 -4.91
CA ALA A 90 7.68 8.98 -3.50
C ALA A 90 6.31 8.60 -2.91
N GLU A 91 5.21 8.82 -3.62
CA GLU A 91 3.87 8.40 -3.20
C GLU A 91 3.76 6.88 -3.07
N THR A 92 4.25 6.12 -4.05
CA THR A 92 4.25 4.65 -4.01
C THR A 92 5.05 4.13 -2.82
N ASN A 93 6.21 4.73 -2.53
CA ASN A 93 7.02 4.38 -1.36
C ASN A 93 6.33 4.76 -0.04
N ALA A 94 5.58 5.87 0.00
CA ALA A 94 4.81 6.27 1.17
C ALA A 94 3.68 5.26 1.44
N ALA A 95 2.98 4.83 0.37
CA ALA A 95 1.94 3.82 0.45
C ALA A 95 2.48 2.47 0.94
N LYS A 96 3.63 2.04 0.43
CA LYS A 96 4.33 0.83 0.89
C LYS A 96 4.62 0.85 2.38
N LYS A 97 5.11 1.98 2.91
CA LYS A 97 5.35 2.13 4.36
C LYS A 97 4.04 2.07 5.16
N ALA A 98 3.02 2.82 4.73
CA ALA A 98 1.74 2.82 5.43
C ALA A 98 1.06 1.44 5.43
N LEU A 99 1.19 0.66 4.36
CA LEU A 99 0.73 -0.74 4.33
C LEU A 99 1.48 -1.61 5.34
N GLY A 100 2.79 -1.40 5.52
CA GLY A 100 3.58 -2.06 6.55
C GLY A 100 3.10 -1.72 7.97
N GLU A 101 2.85 -0.43 8.24
CA GLU A 101 2.30 0.02 9.52
C GLU A 101 0.90 -0.57 9.77
N LEU A 102 0.02 -0.57 8.76
CA LEU A 102 -1.31 -1.18 8.86
C LEU A 102 -1.26 -2.68 9.13
N ARG A 103 -0.34 -3.40 8.50
CA ARG A 103 -0.14 -4.84 8.76
C ARG A 103 0.36 -5.10 10.17
N SER A 104 1.21 -4.22 10.71
CA SER A 104 1.75 -4.32 12.07
C SER A 104 0.66 -3.99 13.11
N ALA A 105 -0.08 -2.90 12.91
CA ALA A 105 -1.17 -2.48 13.80
C ALA A 105 -2.35 -3.48 13.79
N ALA A 106 -2.66 -4.11 12.65
CA ALA A 106 -3.68 -5.16 12.58
C ALA A 106 -3.27 -6.45 13.33
N GLY A 107 -1.97 -6.68 13.53
CA GLY A 107 -1.47 -7.78 14.36
C GLY A 107 -1.66 -7.55 15.86
N GLU A 108 -1.70 -6.29 16.31
CA GLU A 108 -1.89 -5.93 17.73
C GLU A 108 -3.37 -5.89 18.14
N ALA A 109 -4.30 -5.73 17.21
CA ALA A 109 -5.75 -5.67 17.49
C ALA A 109 -6.41 -7.05 17.71
N LEU A 110 -5.65 -8.15 17.70
CA LEU A 110 -6.15 -9.53 17.83
C LEU A 110 -5.81 -10.21 19.16
N ILE A 111 -5.47 -9.45 20.21
CA ILE A 111 -5.14 -9.99 21.55
C ILE A 111 -6.16 -9.48 22.57
#